data_AF-A0A316P384-F1
#
_entry.id   AF-A0A316P384-F1
#
_cell.length_a   1.000
_cell.length_b   1.000
_cell.length_c   1.000
_cell.angle_alpha   90.00
_cell.angle_beta   90.00
_cell.angle_gamma   90.00
#
_symmetry.space_group_name_H-M   'P 1'
#
loop_
_entity.id
_entity.type
_entity.pdbx_description
1 polymer ?
#
loop_
_entity_poly.entity_id
_entity_poly.type
_entity_poly.pdbx_seq_one_letter_code
_entity_poly.pdbx_strand_id
1 'polypeptide(L)'
;MQAISNSKQNFQGKVVRLGNFSPLTSNNVEKTLPKLKKLISKKPFDLFIKEDKQIGNSVQIFAQTMPDHFNGINKKTTAYATNRSSNPAGLYLEAAKQVVHDYDKQYVKTGNPIIDIFNKLAEYLK
;
A
#
# COMPACT_ATOMS: atom_id res chain seq x y z
N MET A 1 -23.92 10.43 28.56
CA MET A 1 -23.64 10.50 27.11
C MET A 1 -22.13 10.49 26.93
N GLN A 2 -21.55 9.35 26.52
CA GLN A 2 -20.12 9.28 26.20
C GLN A 2 -19.92 9.87 24.81
N ALA A 3 -18.98 10.79 24.66
CA ALA A 3 -18.60 11.35 23.38
C ALA A 3 -18.04 10.23 22.50
N ILE A 4 -18.79 9.87 21.45
CA ILE A 4 -18.21 9.17 20.30
C ILE A 4 -17.27 10.19 19.66
N SER A 5 -16.01 10.18 20.07
CA SER A 5 -14.96 10.84 19.31
C SER A 5 -14.79 10.04 18.03
N ASN A 6 -15.62 10.37 17.03
CA ASN A 6 -15.23 10.22 15.64
C ASN A 6 -14.08 11.19 15.41
N SER A 7 -12.90 10.92 15.97
CA SER A 7 -11.69 11.59 15.54
C SER A 7 -11.64 11.32 14.04
N LYS A 8 -11.79 12.37 13.22
CA LYS A 8 -11.68 12.29 11.77
C LYS A 8 -10.39 11.50 11.48
N GLN A 9 -10.51 10.23 11.10
CA GLN A 9 -9.37 9.39 10.79
C GLN A 9 -8.73 9.99 9.54
N ASN A 10 -7.83 10.95 9.75
CA ASN A 10 -7.06 11.56 8.67
C ASN A 10 -5.95 10.57 8.32
N PHE A 11 -6.32 9.49 7.65
CA PHE A 11 -5.36 8.63 6.98
C PHE A 11 -4.58 9.48 5.97
N GLN A 12 -3.26 9.44 6.08
CA GLN A 12 -2.32 10.18 5.22
C GLN A 12 -1.20 9.24 4.78
N GLY A 13 -1.57 8.12 4.17
CA GLY A 13 -0.61 7.19 3.59
C GLY A 13 0.39 7.94 2.69
N LYS A 14 1.64 7.51 2.74
CA LYS A 14 2.77 8.15 2.07
C LYS A 14 3.36 7.23 1.03
N VAL A 15 4.02 7.83 0.04
CA VAL A 15 4.87 7.10 -0.90
C VAL A 15 6.30 7.24 -0.41
N VAL A 16 6.96 6.12 -0.14
CA VAL A 16 8.30 6.04 0.44
C VAL A 16 9.25 5.42 -0.56
N ARG A 17 10.35 6.11 -0.87
CA ARG A 17 11.41 5.59 -1.73
C ARG A 17 12.48 4.93 -0.86
N LEU A 18 12.82 3.68 -1.14
CA LEU A 18 13.79 2.91 -0.38
C LEU A 18 15.07 2.71 -1.20
N GLY A 19 16.16 3.29 -0.72
CA GLY A 19 17.49 3.20 -1.32
C GLY A 19 17.70 4.12 -2.52
N ASN A 20 18.81 3.92 -3.21
CA ASN A 20 19.24 4.74 -4.34
C ASN A 20 18.74 4.15 -5.66
N PHE A 21 17.93 4.93 -6.37
CA PHE A 21 17.42 4.56 -7.69
C PHE A 21 18.41 4.92 -8.79
N SER A 22 18.46 4.09 -9.83
CA SER A 22 19.08 4.47 -11.09
C SER A 22 18.38 5.71 -11.70
N PRO A 23 19.07 6.50 -12.55
CA PRO A 23 18.45 7.66 -13.19
C PRO A 23 17.17 7.33 -13.96
N LEU A 24 17.13 6.17 -14.63
CA LEU A 24 15.96 5.69 -15.35
C LEU A 24 14.78 5.45 -14.40
N THR A 25 15.00 4.70 -13.32
CA THR A 25 13.97 4.42 -12.31
C THR A 25 13.51 5.71 -11.63
N SER A 26 14.43 6.61 -11.27
CA SER A 26 14.07 7.89 -10.65
C SER A 26 13.13 8.70 -11.53
N ASN A 27 13.45 8.85 -12.82
CA ASN A 27 12.62 9.57 -13.78
C ASN A 27 11.22 8.95 -13.90
N ASN A 28 11.11 7.62 -13.95
CA ASN A 28 9.82 6.94 -14.05
C ASN A 28 9.00 7.05 -12.76
N VAL A 29 9.65 6.96 -11.59
CA VAL A 29 8.98 7.14 -10.30
C VAL A 29 8.48 8.58 -10.16
N GLU A 30 9.24 9.58 -10.58
CA GLU A 30 8.84 10.99 -10.55
C GLU A 30 7.61 11.26 -11.42
N LYS A 31 7.56 10.71 -12.63
CA LYS A 31 6.39 10.81 -13.52
C LYS A 31 5.12 10.25 -12.89
N THR A 32 5.22 9.15 -12.14
CA THR A 32 4.06 8.48 -11.54
C THR A 32 3.74 8.99 -10.13
N LEU A 33 4.68 9.66 -9.45
CA LEU A 33 4.57 10.07 -8.04
C LEU A 33 3.26 10.82 -7.70
N PRO A 34 2.77 11.79 -8.50
CA PRO A 34 1.52 12.48 -8.18
C PRO A 34 0.31 11.52 -8.11
N LYS A 35 0.27 10.53 -9.01
CA LYS A 35 -0.80 9.53 -9.07
C LYS A 35 -0.71 8.56 -7.89
N LEU A 36 0.50 8.15 -7.51
CA LEU A 36 0.72 7.30 -6.34
C LEU A 36 0.33 8.01 -5.04
N LYS A 37 0.72 9.28 -4.87
CA LYS A 37 0.32 10.11 -3.72
C LYS A 37 -1.21 10.21 -3.62
N LYS A 38 -1.90 10.45 -4.74
CA LYS A 38 -3.37 10.48 -4.76
C LYS A 38 -3.97 9.13 -4.34
N LEU A 39 -3.45 8.02 -4.85
CA LEU A 39 -3.92 6.66 -4.57
C LEU A 39 -3.83 6.31 -3.07
N ILE A 40 -2.74 6.68 -2.41
CA ILE A 40 -2.47 6.30 -1.02
C ILE A 40 -2.92 7.37 0.01
N SER A 41 -3.31 8.57 -0.44
CA SER A 41 -3.59 9.73 0.42
C SER A 41 -4.61 9.54 1.53
N LYS A 42 -5.53 8.57 1.40
CA LYS A 42 -6.56 8.25 2.40
C LYS A 42 -6.41 6.85 3.00
N LYS A 43 -5.25 6.21 2.80
CA LYS A 43 -5.00 4.83 3.24
C LYS A 43 -4.29 4.79 4.60
N PRO A 44 -4.62 3.82 5.48
CA PRO A 44 -4.00 3.64 6.79
C PRO A 44 -2.58 3.05 6.75
N PHE A 45 -1.97 2.99 5.58
CA PHE A 45 -0.68 2.36 5.32
C PHE A 45 0.06 3.14 4.24
N ASP A 46 1.35 2.85 4.12
CA ASP A 46 2.25 3.51 3.19
C ASP A 46 2.54 2.60 1.99
N LEU A 47 2.90 3.23 0.88
CA LEU A 47 3.37 2.56 -0.32
C LEU A 47 4.89 2.73 -0.43
N PHE A 48 5.62 1.64 -0.36
CA PHE A 48 7.07 1.62 -0.49
C PHE A 48 7.46 1.23 -1.91
N ILE A 49 8.50 1.89 -2.41
CA ILE A 49 9.07 1.67 -3.73
C ILE A 49 10.56 1.38 -3.55
N LYS A 50 11.02 0.25 -4.08
CA LYS A 50 12.42 -0.17 -4.03
C LYS A 50 12.85 -0.63 -5.41
N GLU A 51 13.98 -0.14 -5.89
CA GLU A 51 14.59 -0.69 -7.10
C GLU A 51 15.21 -2.06 -6.77
N ASP A 52 14.80 -3.08 -7.51
CA ASP A 52 15.38 -4.42 -7.42
C ASP A 52 16.37 -4.61 -8.57
N LYS A 53 17.65 -4.57 -8.20
CA LYS A 53 18.79 -4.71 -9.11
C LYS A 53 19.10 -6.17 -9.44
N GLN A 54 18.62 -7.12 -8.63
CA GLN A 54 18.82 -8.55 -8.88
C GLN A 54 17.82 -9.06 -9.91
N ILE A 55 16.59 -8.55 -9.88
CA ILE A 55 15.53 -8.92 -10.83
C ILE A 55 15.50 -7.90 -12.00
N GLY A 56 16.53 -7.94 -12.84
CA GLY A 56 16.46 -7.46 -14.23
C GLY A 56 15.99 -6.02 -14.48
N ASN A 57 16.41 -5.04 -13.68
CA ASN A 57 15.92 -3.65 -13.71
C ASN A 57 14.41 -3.59 -13.43
N SER A 58 13.98 -4.11 -12.29
CA SER A 58 12.60 -3.98 -11.86
C SER A 58 12.48 -3.09 -10.64
N VAL A 59 11.25 -2.70 -10.36
CA VAL A 59 10.86 -1.98 -9.16
C VAL A 59 9.89 -2.85 -8.39
N GLN A 60 10.25 -3.11 -7.15
CA GLN A 60 9.37 -3.70 -6.16
C GLN A 60 8.50 -2.59 -5.56
N ILE A 61 7.19 -2.79 -5.58
CA ILE A 61 6.20 -1.94 -4.93
C ILE A 61 5.50 -2.76 -3.87
N PHE A 62 5.41 -2.25 -2.64
CA PHE A 62 4.72 -2.96 -1.57
C PHE A 62 3.99 -2.02 -0.62
N ALA A 63 2.87 -2.48 -0.07
CA ALA A 63 2.08 -1.76 0.92
C ALA A 63 2.34 -2.33 2.30
N GLN A 64 2.56 -1.44 3.27
CA GLN A 64 2.84 -1.80 4.65
C GLN A 64 2.62 -0.59 5.58
N THR A 65 2.33 -0.80 6.86
CA THR A 65 2.38 0.31 7.83
C THR A 65 3.84 0.60 8.22
N MET A 66 4.18 1.86 8.51
CA MET A 66 5.52 2.21 9.01
C MET A 66 5.98 1.38 10.22
N PRO A 67 5.13 1.14 11.26
CA PRO A 67 5.50 0.28 12.38
C PRO A 67 5.85 -1.14 11.94
N ASP A 68 5.06 -1.76 11.07
CA ASP A 68 5.33 -3.12 10.57
C ASP A 68 6.65 -3.15 9.79
N HIS A 69 6.96 -2.10 9.02
CA HIS A 69 8.22 -1.98 8.28
C HIS A 69 9.43 -1.89 9.22
N PHE A 70 9.38 -1.00 10.22
CA PHE A 70 10.47 -0.80 11.17
C PHE A 70 10.74 -2.03 12.04
N ASN A 71 9.67 -2.72 12.46
CA ASN A 71 9.76 -3.93 13.30
C ASN A 71 10.05 -5.21 12.51
N GLY A 72 10.23 -5.13 11.19
CA GLY A 72 10.50 -6.31 10.35
C GLY A 72 9.32 -7.30 10.26
N ILE A 73 8.10 -6.86 10.55
CA ILE A 73 6.90 -7.70 10.52
C ILE A 73 6.53 -7.99 9.06
N ASN A 74 6.38 -9.25 8.67
CA ASN A 74 6.02 -9.62 7.30
C ASN A 74 4.50 -9.50 7.01
N LYS A 75 3.94 -8.30 7.22
CA LYS A 75 2.55 -7.96 6.93
C LYS A 75 2.48 -6.96 5.78
N LYS A 76 2.72 -7.45 4.57
CA LYS A 76 2.80 -6.64 3.35
C LYS A 76 2.27 -7.40 2.14
N THR A 77 1.78 -6.66 1.16
CA THR A 77 1.51 -7.16 -0.20
C THR A 77 2.53 -6.55 -1.14
N THR A 78 2.97 -7.30 -2.15
CA THR A 78 4.09 -6.90 -3.02
C THR A 78 3.79 -7.22 -4.46
N ALA A 79 4.15 -6.31 -5.36
CA ALA A 79 4.17 -6.52 -6.80
C ALA A 79 5.49 -6.00 -7.38
N TYR A 80 5.82 -6.48 -8.58
CA TYR A 80 7.01 -6.09 -9.32
C TYR A 80 6.63 -5.48 -10.66
N ALA A 81 7.32 -4.42 -11.07
CA ALA A 81 7.14 -3.77 -12.36
C ALA A 81 8.50 -3.60 -13.07
N THR A 82 8.58 -3.93 -14.35
CA THR A 82 9.82 -3.83 -15.11
C THR A 82 10.08 -2.41 -15.63
N ASN A 83 11.34 -1.99 -15.62
CA ASN A 83 11.80 -0.78 -16.29
C ASN A 83 12.00 -0.92 -17.80
N ARG A 84 11.89 -2.14 -18.34
CA ARG A 84 12.20 -2.43 -19.74
C ARG A 84 11.00 -2.28 -20.68
N SER A 85 9.84 -1.88 -20.16
CA SER A 85 8.64 -1.68 -20.99
C SER A 85 8.68 -0.33 -21.72
N SER A 86 7.82 -0.18 -22.73
CA SER A 86 7.61 1.10 -23.42
C SER A 86 6.97 2.18 -22.52
N ASN A 87 6.30 1.80 -21.43
CA ASN A 87 5.71 2.71 -20.46
C ASN A 87 5.88 2.22 -19.01
N PRO A 88 7.10 2.29 -18.44
CA PRO A 88 7.36 1.81 -17.08
C PRO A 88 6.55 2.54 -16.02
N ALA A 89 6.37 3.85 -16.19
CA ALA A 89 5.57 4.70 -15.31
C ALA A 89 4.11 4.20 -15.19
N GLY A 90 3.52 3.72 -16.28
CA GLY A 90 2.21 3.08 -16.30
C GLY A 90 2.20 1.77 -15.52
N LEU A 91 3.19 0.90 -15.73
CA LEU A 91 3.30 -0.37 -14.99
C LEU A 91 3.45 -0.17 -13.48
N TYR A 92 4.17 0.88 -13.05
CA TYR A 92 4.30 1.19 -11.63
C TYR A 92 2.95 1.54 -11.00
N LEU A 93 2.10 2.28 -11.72
CA LEU A 93 0.78 2.64 -11.24
C LEU A 93 -0.13 1.43 -11.12
N GLU A 94 -0.12 0.54 -12.11
CA GLU A 94 -0.93 -0.69 -12.06
C GLU A 94 -0.47 -1.64 -10.96
N ALA A 95 0.84 -1.82 -10.80
CA ALA A 95 1.40 -2.59 -9.68
C ALA A 95 1.00 -1.97 -8.32
N ALA A 96 1.03 -0.64 -8.19
CA ALA A 96 0.59 0.04 -6.97
C ALA A 96 -0.90 -0.14 -6.70
N LYS A 97 -1.77 -0.05 -7.73
CA LYS A 97 -3.22 -0.30 -7.58
C LYS A 97 -3.49 -1.71 -7.08
N GLN A 98 -2.82 -2.70 -7.67
CA GLN A 98 -2.93 -4.10 -7.27
C GLN A 98 -2.51 -4.29 -5.81
N VAL A 99 -1.35 -3.76 -5.44
CA VAL A 99 -0.81 -3.83 -4.08
C VAL A 99 -1.74 -3.19 -3.06
N VAL A 100 -2.28 -2.00 -3.35
CA VAL A 100 -3.23 -1.30 -2.48
C VAL A 100 -4.51 -2.12 -2.31
N HIS A 101 -5.08 -2.62 -3.41
CA HIS A 101 -6.28 -3.46 -3.38
C HIS A 101 -6.06 -4.72 -2.52
N ASP A 102 -4.96 -5.43 -2.75
CA ASP A 102 -4.67 -6.68 -2.04
C ASP A 102 -4.40 -6.41 -0.56
N TYR A 103 -3.71 -5.31 -0.22
CA TYR A 103 -3.47 -4.92 1.16
C TYR A 103 -4.78 -4.57 1.87
N ASP A 104 -5.65 -3.80 1.22
CA ASP A 104 -6.96 -3.46 1.77
C ASP A 104 -7.77 -4.72 2.09
N LYS A 105 -7.84 -5.64 1.11
CA LYS A 105 -8.54 -6.92 1.22
C LYS A 105 -8.00 -7.79 2.35
N GLN A 106 -6.68 -7.87 2.48
CA GLN A 106 -6.03 -8.79 3.41
C GLN A 106 -5.95 -8.22 4.84
N TYR A 107 -5.72 -6.92 4.98
CA TYR A 107 -5.26 -6.34 6.24
C TYR A 107 -6.04 -5.14 6.75
N VAL A 108 -6.77 -4.44 5.89
CA VAL A 108 -7.53 -3.25 6.32
C VAL A 108 -8.97 -3.61 6.67
N LYS A 109 -9.51 -4.73 6.14
CA LYS A 109 -10.88 -5.24 6.40
C LYS A 109 -11.88 -4.11 6.61
N THR A 110 -12.48 -3.63 5.52
CA THR A 110 -13.66 -2.75 5.59
C THR A 110 -14.80 -3.45 6.32
N GLY A 111 -14.86 -3.29 7.65
CA GLY A 111 -15.87 -3.92 8.50
C GLY A 111 -15.47 -3.79 9.97
N ASN A 112 -16.19 -2.94 10.69
CA ASN A 112 -16.05 -2.69 12.12
C ASN A 112 -15.91 -4.04 12.87
N PRO A 113 -14.79 -4.34 13.55
CA PRO A 113 -14.55 -5.67 14.14
C PRO A 113 -15.64 -6.08 15.14
N ILE A 114 -16.32 -5.10 15.73
CA ILE A 114 -17.48 -5.28 16.60
C ILE A 114 -18.69 -5.84 15.83
N ILE A 115 -18.98 -5.36 14.62
CA ILE A 115 -20.08 -5.85 13.78
C ILE A 115 -19.79 -7.27 13.29
N ASP A 116 -18.54 -7.58 12.96
CA ASP A 116 -18.13 -8.92 12.51
C ASP A 116 -18.22 -9.96 13.65
N ILE A 117 -17.93 -9.54 14.89
CA ILE A 117 -18.15 -10.35 16.09
C ILE A 117 -19.64 -10.53 16.38
N PHE A 118 -20.45 -9.47 16.28
CA PHE A 118 -21.91 -9.56 16.49
C PHE A 118 -22.59 -10.43 15.44
N ASN A 119 -22.20 -10.36 14.17
CA ASN A 119 -22.75 -11.21 13.11
C ASN A 119 -22.37 -12.68 13.31
N LYS A 120 -21.13 -12.97 13.71
CA LYS A 120 -20.72 -14.34 14.07
C LYS A 120 -21.48 -14.86 15.28
N LEU A 121 -21.66 -14.05 16.33
CA LEU A 121 -22.44 -14.44 17.51
C LEU A 121 -23.93 -14.67 17.16
N ALA A 122 -24.49 -13.90 16.24
CA ALA A 122 -25.87 -14.08 15.77
C ALA A 122 -26.07 -15.36 14.93
N GLU A 123 -25.06 -15.82 14.20
CA GLU A 123 -25.08 -17.12 13.51
C GLU A 123 -25.00 -18.31 14.47
N TYR A 124 -24.29 -18.18 15.60
CA TYR A 124 -24.20 -19.21 16.64
C TYR A 124 -25.45 -19.34 17.54
N LEU A 125 -26.35 -18.35 17.50
CA LEU A 125 -27.58 -18.30 18.31
C LEU A 125 -28.84 -18.70 17.51
N LYS A 126 -28.68 -19.18 16.28
CA LYS A 126 -29.71 -19.89 15.51
C LYS A 126 -29.54 -21.40 15.66
#